data_AF-A0A6A6DQK4-F1
#
_entry.id   AF-A0A6A6DQK4-F1
#
_cell.length_a   1.000
_cell.length_b   1.000
_cell.length_c   1.000
_cell.angle_alpha   90.00
_cell.angle_beta   90.00
_cell.angle_gamma   90.00
#
_symmetry.space_group_name_H-M   'P 1'
#
loop_
_entity.id
_entity.type
_entity.pdbx_description
1 polymer ?
#
loop_
_entity_poly.entity_id
_entity_poly.type
_entity_poly.pdbx_seq_one_letter_code
_entity_poly.pdbx_strand_id
1 'polypeptide(L)'
;LGALDGVFSSQEIKKIMKKATTPLNKKRVVDITIGVGAFSAPWIIAVNKYSKRKDWFGNNYRDQVFYYLEVPYRPLHIVPFEDPKARL
;
A
#
# COMPACT_ATOMS: atom_id res chain seq x y z
N LEU A 1 -0.69 -21.06 4.13
CA LEU A 1 -2.05 -20.62 4.53
C LEU A 1 -2.03 -19.57 5.66
N GLY A 2 -0.95 -19.43 6.44
CA GLY A 2 -0.93 -18.64 7.67
C GLY A 2 -1.20 -17.12 7.60
N ALA A 3 -1.22 -16.47 6.43
CA ALA A 3 -1.54 -15.03 6.36
C ALA A 3 -3.05 -14.72 6.42
N LEU A 4 -3.91 -15.72 6.20
CA LEU A 4 -5.37 -15.57 6.16
C LEU A 4 -6.09 -16.35 7.27
N ASP A 5 -5.35 -17.11 8.07
CA ASP A 5 -5.90 -17.88 9.17
C ASP A 5 -6.45 -16.91 10.25
N GLY A 6 -7.69 -17.14 10.66
CA GLY A 6 -8.42 -16.29 11.62
C GLY A 6 -9.15 -15.09 11.00
N VAL A 7 -8.91 -14.76 9.73
CA VAL A 7 -9.67 -13.72 8.99
C VAL A 7 -10.81 -14.33 8.18
N PHE A 8 -10.57 -15.50 7.59
CA PHE A 8 -11.55 -16.24 6.80
C PHE A 8 -11.64 -17.69 7.29
N SER A 9 -12.83 -18.28 7.22
CA SER A 9 -12.99 -19.72 7.42
C SER A 9 -12.29 -20.51 6.30
N SER A 10 -11.92 -21.77 6.57
CA SER A 10 -11.28 -22.62 5.54
C SER A 10 -12.15 -22.80 4.29
N GLN A 11 -13.49 -22.76 4.43
CA GLN A 11 -14.41 -22.82 3.30
C GLN A 11 -14.36 -21.55 2.45
N GLU A 12 -14.29 -20.39 3.08
CA GLU A 12 -14.12 -19.11 2.39
C GLU A 12 -12.79 -19.04 1.68
N ILE A 13 -11.70 -19.48 2.31
CA ILE A 13 -10.38 -19.56 1.66
C ILE A 13 -10.47 -20.44 0.41
N LYS A 14 -11.05 -21.64 0.48
CA LYS A 14 -11.25 -22.51 -0.70
C LYS A 14 -12.03 -21.80 -1.80
N LYS A 15 -13.09 -21.07 -1.45
CA LYS A 15 -13.92 -20.30 -2.39
C LYS A 15 -13.14 -19.16 -3.04
N ILE A 16 -12.34 -18.42 -2.26
CA ILE A 16 -11.46 -17.34 -2.74
C ILE A 16 -10.43 -17.91 -3.73
N MET A 17 -9.74 -18.98 -3.35
CA MET A 17 -8.73 -19.61 -4.20
C MET A 17 -9.33 -20.12 -5.52
N LYS A 18 -10.52 -20.74 -5.48
CA LYS A 18 -11.23 -21.15 -6.70
C LYS A 18 -11.62 -19.97 -7.59
N LYS A 19 -12.05 -18.86 -6.98
CA LYS A 19 -12.44 -17.65 -7.72
C LYS A 19 -11.24 -16.89 -8.28
N ALA A 20 -10.10 -16.88 -7.61
CA ALA A 20 -8.90 -16.16 -8.04
C ALA A 20 -8.40 -16.57 -9.44
N THR A 21 -8.69 -17.80 -9.87
CA THR A 21 -8.25 -18.33 -11.16
C THR A 21 -9.25 -18.12 -12.30
N THR A 22 -10.46 -17.62 -12.03
CA THR A 22 -11.47 -17.45 -13.08
C THR A 22 -11.09 -16.33 -14.06
N PRO A 23 -11.38 -16.47 -15.36
CA PRO A 23 -11.09 -15.43 -16.35
C PRO A 23 -11.68 -14.07 -15.98
N LEU A 24 -12.90 -14.06 -15.44
CA LEU A 24 -13.58 -12.85 -14.99
C LEU A 24 -12.79 -12.10 -13.92
N ASN A 25 -12.28 -12.81 -12.90
CA ASN A 25 -11.53 -12.17 -11.82
C ASN A 25 -10.13 -11.76 -12.28
N LYS A 26 -9.48 -12.56 -13.14
CA LYS A 26 -8.21 -12.16 -13.77
C LYS A 26 -8.36 -10.87 -14.57
N LYS A 27 -9.39 -10.79 -15.41
CA LYS A 27 -9.70 -9.59 -16.19
C LYS A 27 -9.94 -8.39 -15.28
N ARG A 28 -10.75 -8.56 -14.22
CA ARG A 28 -11.04 -7.49 -13.26
C ARG A 28 -9.77 -6.92 -12.62
N VAL A 29 -8.80 -7.76 -12.25
CA VAL A 29 -7.53 -7.31 -11.68
C VAL A 29 -6.73 -6.46 -12.69
N VAL A 30 -6.65 -6.92 -13.93
CA VAL A 30 -5.97 -6.19 -15.01
C VAL A 30 -6.67 -4.86 -15.30
N ASP A 31 -7.99 -4.86 -15.45
CA ASP A 31 -8.79 -3.66 -15.74
C ASP A 31 -8.62 -2.60 -14.63
N ILE A 32 -8.63 -3.01 -13.36
CA ILE A 32 -8.41 -2.09 -12.23
C ILE A 32 -6.99 -1.51 -12.28
N THR A 33 -5.98 -2.36 -12.50
CA THR A 33 -4.57 -1.96 -12.49
C THR A 33 -4.26 -0.99 -13.64
N ILE A 34 -4.74 -1.28 -14.85
CA ILE A 34 -4.60 -0.41 -16.01
C ILE A 34 -5.43 0.87 -15.83
N GLY A 35 -6.66 0.75 -15.33
CA GLY A 35 -7.59 1.87 -15.17
C GLY A 35 -7.09 2.96 -14.20
N VAL A 36 -6.17 2.62 -13.29
CA VAL A 36 -5.55 3.60 -12.40
C VAL A 36 -4.26 4.21 -12.95
N GLY A 37 -3.79 3.78 -14.12
CA GLY A 37 -2.54 4.25 -14.72
C GLY A 37 -1.27 3.69 -14.07
N ALA A 38 -1.39 2.62 -13.27
CA ALA A 38 -0.25 2.01 -12.63
C ALA A 38 0.64 1.29 -13.67
N PHE A 39 1.93 1.63 -13.69
CA PHE A 39 2.91 0.98 -14.57
C PHE A 39 3.80 -0.04 -13.84
N SER A 40 3.84 -0.01 -12.51
CA SER A 40 4.59 -0.94 -11.67
C SER A 40 4.06 -0.89 -10.21
N ALA A 41 4.63 -1.68 -9.31
CA ALA A 41 4.19 -1.81 -7.91
C ALA A 41 5.32 -1.50 -6.91
N PRO A 42 5.00 -0.98 -5.70
CA PRO A 42 3.66 -0.59 -5.25
C PRO A 42 3.17 0.71 -5.92
N TRP A 43 1.86 0.77 -6.18
CA TRP A 43 1.16 1.96 -6.64
C TRP A 43 0.14 2.35 -5.58
N ILE A 44 0.29 3.55 -5.00
CA ILE A 44 -0.56 4.04 -3.92
C ILE A 44 -1.48 5.12 -4.49
N ILE A 45 -2.78 4.96 -4.27
CA ILE A 45 -3.80 5.95 -4.63
C ILE A 45 -4.41 6.43 -3.33
N ALA A 46 -4.40 7.74 -3.11
CA ALA A 46 -5.05 8.35 -1.97
C ALA A 46 -6.11 9.33 -2.44
N VAL A 47 -7.27 9.30 -1.80
CA VAL A 47 -8.34 10.29 -1.95
C VAL A 47 -8.48 11.00 -0.61
N ASN A 48 -8.26 12.31 -0.57
CA ASN A 48 -8.35 13.08 0.67
C ASN A 48 -9.81 13.51 0.97
N LYS A 49 -10.02 14.17 2.12
CA LYS A 49 -11.34 14.66 2.54
C LYS A 49 -12.01 15.66 1.59
N TYR A 50 -11.25 16.22 0.64
CA TYR A 50 -11.75 17.12 -0.40
C TYR A 50 -12.07 16.39 -1.71
N SER A 51 -12.13 15.06 -1.68
CA SER A 51 -12.31 14.20 -2.85
C SER A 51 -11.24 14.41 -3.94
N LYS A 52 -10.07 14.95 -3.57
CA LYS A 52 -8.94 15.07 -4.48
C LYS A 52 -8.15 13.77 -4.46
N ARG A 53 -7.82 13.28 -5.66
CA ARG A 53 -7.00 12.10 -5.87
C ARG A 53 -5.55 12.51 -6.09
N LYS A 54 -4.63 11.75 -5.51
CA LYS A 54 -3.20 11.77 -5.85
C LYS A 54 -2.64 10.35 -5.82
N ASP A 55 -1.67 10.12 -6.69
CA ASP A 55 -1.07 8.81 -6.92
C ASP A 55 0.45 8.89 -6.67
N TRP A 56 1.03 7.80 -6.16
CA TRP A 56 2.46 7.64 -5.95
C TRP A 56 2.94 6.27 -6.41
N PHE A 57 4.10 6.24 -7.05
CA PHE A 57 4.82 5.01 -7.37
C PHE A 57 5.94 4.77 -6.37
N GLY A 58 6.03 3.57 -5.80
CA GLY A 58 7.07 3.20 -4.84
C GLY A 58 6.71 3.47 -3.38
N ASN A 59 7.51 2.93 -2.46
CA ASN A 59 7.21 2.91 -1.03
C ASN A 59 7.78 4.11 -0.24
N ASN A 60 8.61 4.96 -0.87
CA ASN A 60 9.33 6.03 -0.20
C ASN A 60 8.45 7.26 0.12
N TYR A 61 7.18 7.23 -0.29
CA TYR A 61 6.27 8.38 -0.24
C TYR A 61 5.23 8.30 0.88
N ARG A 62 5.37 7.39 1.86
CA ARG A 62 4.39 7.21 2.94
C ARG A 62 4.10 8.50 3.70
N ASP A 63 5.13 9.25 4.05
CA ASP A 63 4.98 10.54 4.74
C ASP A 63 4.19 11.55 3.90
N GLN A 64 4.39 11.56 2.58
CA GLN A 64 3.62 12.42 1.67
C GLN A 64 2.15 11.96 1.57
N VAL A 65 1.91 10.65 1.58
CA VAL A 65 0.55 10.08 1.57
C VAL A 65 -0.18 10.48 2.85
N PHE A 66 0.45 10.33 4.01
CA PHE A 66 -0.14 10.70 5.29
C PHE A 66 -0.39 12.20 5.42
N TYR A 67 0.59 13.01 5.00
CA TYR A 67 0.43 14.46 4.90
C TYR A 67 -0.77 14.82 4.00
N TYR A 68 -0.88 14.21 2.81
CA TYR A 68 -1.96 14.48 1.86
C TYR A 68 -3.34 14.08 2.38
N LEU A 69 -3.40 12.99 3.16
CA LEU A 69 -4.62 12.51 3.81
C LEU A 69 -4.97 13.29 5.09
N GLU A 70 -4.09 14.17 5.56
CA GLU A 70 -4.22 14.91 6.81
C GLU A 70 -4.41 14.00 8.04
N VAL A 71 -3.75 12.84 8.04
CA VAL A 71 -3.75 11.92 9.18
C VAL A 71 -2.51 12.15 10.05
N PRO A 72 -2.59 11.92 11.38
CA PRO A 72 -1.42 12.01 12.24
C PRO A 72 -0.32 11.02 11.82
N TYR A 73 0.90 11.50 11.64
CA TYR A 73 2.08 10.67 11.40
C TYR A 73 3.34 11.29 12.01
N ARG A 74 4.39 10.49 12.21
CA ARG A 74 5.71 10.96 12.60
C ARG A 74 6.63 10.85 11.39
N PRO A 75 7.17 11.97 10.87
CA PRO A 75 8.11 11.91 9.76
C PRO A 75 9.34 11.07 10.11
N LEU A 76 9.93 10.44 9.10
CA LEU A 76 11.24 9.82 9.27
C LEU A 76 12.29 10.92 9.50
N HIS A 77 13.10 10.77 10.55
CA HIS A 77 14.23 11.65 10.83
C HIS A 77 15.52 10.85 10.84
N ILE A 78 16.56 11.40 10.22
CA ILE A 78 17.92 10.87 10.35
C ILE A 78 18.46 11.35 11.70
N VAL A 79 18.77 10.41 12.59
CA VAL A 79 19.47 10.71 13.83
C VAL A 79 20.97 10.72 13.49
N PRO A 80 21.68 11.86 13.61
CA PRO A 80 23.12 11.86 13.43
C PRO A 80 23.76 10.95 14.49
N PHE A 81 24.73 10.15 14.08
CA PHE A 81 25.58 9.44 15.03
C PHE A 81 26.33 10.50 15.85
N GLU A 82 26.11 10.57 17.15
CA GLU A 82 27.04 11.26 18.04
C GLU A 82 28.31 10.41 18.07
N ASP A 83 29.33 10.78 17.29
CA ASP A 83 30.67 10.23 17.48
C ASP A 83 31.14 10.66 18.89
N PRO A 84 31.39 9.72 19.82
CA PRO A 84 31.88 10.05 21.15
C PRO A 84 33.20 10.84 21.13
N LYS A 85 33.93 10.84 20.01
CA LYS A 85 35.20 11.58 19.82
C LYS A 85 35.02 13.01 19.30
N ALA A 86 33.82 13.44 18.92
CA ALA A 86 33.58 14.81 18.46
C ALA A 86 33.55 15.85 19.61
N ARG A 87 33.77 15.43 20.86
CA ARG A 87 33.84 16.30 22.06
C ARG A 87 35.25 16.43 22.65
N LEU A 88 36.31 16.08 21.92
CA LEU A 88 37.70 16.30 22.31
C LEU A 88 38.35 17.44 21.52
#